data_AF-A0A0H4WKL6-F1
#
_entry.id   AF-A0A0H4WKL6-F1
#
_cell.length_a   1.000
_cell.length_b   1.000
_cell.length_c   1.000
_cell.angle_alpha   90.00
_cell.angle_beta   90.00
_cell.angle_gamma   90.00
#
_symmetry.space_group_name_H-M   'P 1'
#
loop_
_entity.id
_entity.type
_entity.pdbx_description
1 polymer ?
#
loop_
_entity_poly.entity_id
_entity_poly.type
_entity_poly.pdbx_seq_one_letter_code
_entity_poly.pdbx_strand_id
1 'polypeptide(L)'
;MDLLGGLIPTQSVTKAAPASTFSAQAPGTTTASHPAFGKEILPSALGPLTDERMARCIVDAYKEIYRGDRLPNGPERSKWMDFARKMRAENPKVTADDIRYAIQDKLRLERDGLDAHSKENTDRFIRDAVSWVARCYEDKQHEATPAEMQHWRAFAEDLLKKNPKMTPEALKYAIIDAVRAKVMGTDSITQENIDKYIKDSVKWVTRCYEGKEREATPAEMTEWRAFAQKQIKENKDISPEELRLAIADTMREKMTGTGAATPMNIDKFIDDAVKWVSLCYEGQERRPTAAELGHWRDFARKLQKENPDIKPEELRLAISEAVRVKVTGMDNTGSANIDRFIHDAVKWVTLCYDGKERAATPEELRKWRAFANEKKKENKDISPEELRLAIQDAIRSEKMGTDGPPGENVERFIREAYAWLVQTHYGYVSDQPNGPTQRELEAWAKFARDKLKETPEMSSEDLRHYILDSLRTALANQ
;
A
#
# COMPACT_ATOMS: atom_id res chain seq x y z
N MET A 1 -24.66 -43.55 27.95
CA MET A 1 -24.67 -42.78 29.22
C MET A 1 -25.54 -41.56 29.00
N ASP A 2 -26.86 -41.76 29.10
CA ASP A 2 -27.81 -40.71 29.45
C ASP A 2 -27.67 -40.40 30.95
N LEU A 3 -28.04 -39.17 31.37
CA LEU A 3 -29.01 -38.86 32.44
C LEU A 3 -28.76 -37.49 33.11
N LEU A 4 -29.74 -36.59 32.94
CA LEU A 4 -30.46 -35.77 33.94
C LEU A 4 -29.63 -35.16 35.10
N GLY A 5 -29.57 -33.84 35.27
CA GLY A 5 -30.60 -32.99 35.91
C GLY A 5 -29.85 -32.05 36.88
N GLY A 6 -29.99 -30.72 36.89
CA GLY A 6 -31.20 -29.94 37.06
C GLY A 6 -31.31 -29.53 38.53
N LEU A 7 -31.06 -28.26 38.88
CA LEU A 7 -31.68 -27.57 40.02
C LEU A 7 -31.51 -26.03 39.90
N ILE A 8 -32.67 -25.39 39.86
CA ILE A 8 -32.99 -23.96 39.83
C ILE A 8 -33.04 -23.44 41.28
N PRO A 9 -33.00 -22.10 41.52
CA PRO A 9 -34.15 -21.48 42.20
C PRO A 9 -34.77 -20.29 41.43
N THR A 10 -36.05 -20.48 41.12
CA THR A 10 -37.25 -19.64 41.25
C THR A 10 -37.03 -18.29 41.93
N GLN A 11 -37.73 -17.19 41.64
CA GLN A 11 -38.92 -16.81 40.86
C GLN A 11 -38.84 -15.26 40.77
N SER A 12 -39.46 -14.54 39.85
CA SER A 12 -40.90 -14.27 39.82
C SER A 12 -41.30 -13.60 38.51
N VAL A 13 -42.39 -14.10 37.94
CA VAL A 13 -43.10 -13.55 36.80
C VAL A 13 -43.90 -12.32 37.22
N THR A 14 -43.91 -11.27 36.40
CA THR A 14 -45.09 -10.40 36.30
C THR A 14 -45.27 -9.89 34.87
N LYS A 15 -46.23 -10.53 34.17
CA LYS A 15 -47.17 -10.03 33.13
C LYS A 15 -46.71 -8.91 32.15
N ALA A 16 -46.74 -9.25 30.85
CA ALA A 16 -47.03 -8.32 29.73
C ALA A 16 -48.45 -7.72 29.90
N ALA A 17 -48.87 -6.57 29.34
CA ALA A 17 -48.65 -5.88 28.05
C ALA A 17 -49.13 -4.39 28.22
N PRO A 18 -49.30 -3.49 27.22
CA PRO A 18 -49.15 -3.61 25.76
C PRO A 18 -48.36 -2.46 25.06
N ALA A 19 -48.19 -2.59 23.74
CA ALA A 19 -47.74 -1.53 22.85
C ALA A 19 -48.74 -0.36 22.82
N SER A 20 -48.26 0.89 22.80
CA SER A 20 -48.95 2.03 22.16
C SER A 20 -48.08 3.28 22.06
N THR A 21 -48.06 3.80 20.83
CA THR A 21 -48.09 5.22 20.45
C THR A 21 -46.98 6.16 20.96
N PHE A 22 -46.08 6.51 20.04
CA PHE A 22 -45.41 7.81 20.04
C PHE A 22 -46.48 8.90 19.87
N SER A 23 -46.88 9.54 20.98
CA SER A 23 -47.57 10.83 20.99
C SER A 23 -46.62 11.89 21.54
N ALA A 24 -46.57 13.01 20.82
CA ALA A 24 -45.78 14.19 21.14
C ALA A 24 -46.21 14.88 22.44
N GLN A 25 -45.22 15.37 23.21
CA GLN A 25 -45.23 16.65 23.96
C GLN A 25 -43.86 16.78 24.68
N ALA A 26 -42.97 17.71 24.28
CA ALA A 26 -42.89 19.14 24.65
C ALA A 26 -41.78 19.37 25.73
N PRO A 27 -41.28 20.60 25.96
CA PRO A 27 -39.86 20.94 25.80
C PRO A 27 -39.11 21.15 27.12
N GLY A 28 -37.78 21.11 27.04
CA GLY A 28 -36.90 21.81 27.97
C GLY A 28 -36.27 20.97 29.08
N THR A 29 -35.16 20.32 28.74
CA THR A 29 -33.95 20.28 29.58
C THR A 29 -32.76 20.14 28.63
N THR A 30 -32.12 21.25 28.29
CA THR A 30 -30.78 21.23 27.69
C THR A 30 -29.82 20.68 28.75
N THR A 31 -29.65 19.36 28.79
CA THR A 31 -28.45 18.75 29.34
C THR A 31 -27.28 19.32 28.54
N ALA A 32 -26.41 20.06 29.22
CA ALA A 32 -25.18 20.56 28.62
C ALA A 32 -24.39 19.35 28.11
N SER A 33 -24.32 19.20 26.78
CA SER A 33 -23.53 18.15 26.14
C SER A 33 -22.06 18.35 26.55
N HIS A 34 -21.48 17.38 27.24
CA HIS A 34 -20.05 17.39 27.52
C HIS A 34 -19.28 17.15 26.21
N PRO A 35 -18.15 17.85 25.99
CA PRO A 35 -17.37 17.70 24.76
C PRO A 35 -16.83 16.28 24.63
N ALA A 36 -16.82 15.77 23.40
CA ALA A 36 -16.42 14.41 23.06
C ALA A 36 -14.99 14.04 23.51
N PHE A 37 -14.09 15.03 23.57
CA PHE A 37 -12.67 14.85 23.87
C PHE A 37 -12.24 15.54 25.19
N GLY A 38 -13.19 15.80 26.10
CA GLY A 38 -12.95 16.48 27.37
C GLY A 38 -12.72 18.00 27.27
N LYS A 39 -12.39 18.51 26.07
CA LYS A 39 -12.39 19.93 25.70
C LYS A 39 -13.08 20.12 24.35
N GLU A 40 -13.71 21.28 24.14
CA GLU A 40 -14.32 21.62 22.86
C GLU A 40 -13.25 21.82 21.78
N ILE A 41 -13.39 21.15 20.64
CA ILE A 41 -12.58 21.31 19.44
C ILE A 41 -13.20 22.44 18.60
N LEU A 42 -12.59 23.62 18.67
CA LEU A 42 -13.07 24.80 17.96
C LEU A 42 -12.17 25.13 16.75
N PRO A 43 -12.72 25.71 15.66
CA PRO A 43 -11.93 26.18 14.52
C PRO A 43 -10.82 27.18 14.88
N SER A 44 -10.90 27.85 16.05
CA SER A 44 -9.84 28.73 16.53
C SER A 44 -8.50 28.02 16.77
N ALA A 45 -8.51 26.69 16.98
CA ALA A 45 -7.29 25.88 17.09
C ALA A 45 -6.57 25.69 15.74
N LEU A 46 -7.17 26.13 14.62
CA LEU A 46 -6.52 26.20 13.30
C LEU A 46 -5.58 27.41 13.16
N GLY A 47 -5.55 28.31 14.17
CA GLY A 47 -4.58 29.39 14.22
C GLY A 47 -3.14 28.90 14.40
N PRO A 48 -2.15 29.81 14.39
CA PRO A 48 -0.75 29.45 14.58
C PRO A 48 -0.56 28.65 15.88
N LEU A 49 0.19 27.56 15.82
CA LEU A 49 0.50 26.73 16.99
C LEU A 49 1.06 27.56 18.13
N THR A 50 0.65 27.24 19.36
CA THR A 50 1.20 27.90 20.55
C THR A 50 2.56 27.31 20.95
N ASP A 51 3.36 28.10 21.67
CA ASP A 51 4.65 27.63 22.17
C ASP A 51 4.50 26.47 23.15
N GLU A 52 3.44 26.47 23.97
CA GLU A 52 3.09 25.40 24.88
C GLU A 52 2.80 24.08 24.14
N ARG A 53 2.07 24.14 23.02
CA ARG A 53 1.76 22.95 22.23
C ARG A 53 3.00 22.40 21.55
N MET A 54 3.84 23.26 20.98
CA MET A 54 5.12 22.85 20.39
C MET A 54 6.03 22.17 21.43
N ALA A 55 6.12 22.71 22.65
CA ALA A 55 6.90 22.10 23.73
C ALA A 55 6.42 20.69 24.08
N ARG A 56 5.09 20.46 24.06
CA ARG A 56 4.51 19.13 24.28
C ARG A 56 4.86 18.17 23.14
N CYS A 57 4.81 18.62 21.89
CA CYS A 57 5.21 17.80 20.72
C CYS A 57 6.65 17.30 20.82
N ILE A 58 7.58 18.13 21.32
CA ILE A 58 8.98 17.72 21.53
C ILE A 58 9.05 16.55 22.54
N VAL A 59 8.32 16.64 23.64
CA VAL A 59 8.28 15.58 24.67
C VAL A 59 7.68 14.30 24.10
N ASP A 60 6.57 14.42 23.38
CA ASP A 60 5.88 13.26 22.78
C ASP A 60 6.75 12.59 21.71
N ALA A 61 7.51 13.37 20.91
CA ALA A 61 8.47 12.84 19.95
C ALA A 61 9.57 11.98 20.63
N TYR A 62 10.14 12.46 21.72
CA TYR A 62 11.15 11.69 22.48
C TYR A 62 10.57 10.41 23.09
N LYS A 63 9.39 10.51 23.70
CA LYS A 63 8.70 9.33 24.26
C LYS A 63 8.44 8.28 23.20
N GLU A 64 8.08 8.68 21.99
CA GLU A 64 7.81 7.72 20.92
C GLU A 64 9.09 7.08 20.38
N ILE A 65 10.14 7.85 20.07
CA ILE A 65 11.38 7.32 19.47
C ILE A 65 12.19 6.48 20.46
N TYR A 66 12.20 6.87 21.72
CA TYR A 66 12.93 6.19 22.79
C TYR A 66 12.02 5.34 23.68
N ARG A 67 10.77 5.08 23.27
CA ARG A 67 9.78 4.26 24.01
C ARG A 67 9.61 4.67 25.49
N GLY A 68 9.81 5.95 25.81
CA GLY A 68 9.70 6.50 27.15
C GLY A 68 10.99 6.45 27.99
N ASP A 69 12.05 5.79 27.53
CA ASP A 69 13.29 5.59 28.30
C ASP A 69 14.13 6.87 28.42
N ARG A 70 13.84 7.88 27.59
CA ARG A 70 14.57 9.14 27.54
C ARG A 70 13.64 10.31 27.30
N LEU A 71 13.86 11.38 28.06
CA LEU A 71 13.23 12.68 27.85
C LEU A 71 14.28 13.69 27.35
N PRO A 72 13.85 14.75 26.64
CA PRO A 72 14.77 15.77 26.17
C PRO A 72 15.34 16.55 27.35
N ASN A 73 16.67 16.73 27.37
CA ASN A 73 17.35 17.57 28.34
C ASN A 73 17.18 19.07 28.00
N GLY A 74 17.67 19.97 28.86
CA GLY A 74 17.50 21.42 28.70
C GLY A 74 17.97 21.95 27.33
N PRO A 75 19.24 21.71 26.94
CA PRO A 75 19.75 22.10 25.62
C PRO A 75 18.97 21.51 24.45
N GLU A 76 18.57 20.23 24.52
CA GLU A 76 17.76 19.57 23.50
C GLU A 76 16.37 20.21 23.37
N ARG A 77 15.73 20.55 24.49
CA ARG A 77 14.44 21.26 24.48
C ARG A 77 14.57 22.60 23.77
N SER A 78 15.61 23.38 24.07
CA SER A 78 15.84 24.66 23.40
C SER A 78 16.10 24.48 21.91
N LYS A 79 16.98 23.54 21.52
CA LYS A 79 17.25 23.19 20.10
C LYS A 79 15.96 22.87 19.34
N TRP A 80 15.14 21.99 19.89
CA TRP A 80 13.90 21.55 19.23
C TRP A 80 12.81 22.62 19.26
N MET A 81 12.79 23.48 20.27
CA MET A 81 11.87 24.61 20.33
C MET A 81 12.20 25.66 19.26
N ASP A 82 13.48 25.98 19.07
CA ASP A 82 13.89 26.90 18.01
C ASP A 82 13.63 26.31 16.62
N PHE A 83 13.84 25.00 16.45
CA PHE A 83 13.44 24.28 15.25
C PHE A 83 11.93 24.37 14.99
N ALA A 84 11.09 24.11 15.99
CA ALA A 84 9.64 24.19 15.90
C ALA A 84 9.15 25.62 15.58
N ARG A 85 9.74 26.63 16.23
CA ARG A 85 9.46 28.05 15.94
C ARG A 85 9.84 28.43 14.50
N LYS A 86 10.97 27.92 14.00
CA LYS A 86 11.38 28.12 12.62
C LYS A 86 10.41 27.48 11.63
N MET A 87 9.97 26.25 11.88
CA MET A 87 8.95 25.59 11.06
C MET A 87 7.64 26.39 11.03
N ARG A 88 7.19 26.92 12.17
CA ARG A 88 6.01 27.79 12.25
C ARG A 88 6.19 29.13 11.51
N ALA A 89 7.40 29.69 11.53
CA ALA A 89 7.69 30.92 10.79
C ALA A 89 7.70 30.71 9.27
N GLU A 90 8.21 29.57 8.80
CA GLU A 90 8.22 29.18 7.38
C GLU A 90 6.82 28.78 6.88
N ASN A 91 6.05 28.08 7.71
CA ASN A 91 4.67 27.70 7.42
C ASN A 91 3.76 28.00 8.63
N PRO A 92 3.02 29.13 8.63
CA PRO A 92 2.11 29.48 9.71
C PRO A 92 0.96 28.47 9.93
N LYS A 93 0.71 27.58 8.97
CA LYS A 93 -0.30 26.51 9.04
C LYS A 93 0.28 25.16 9.50
N VAL A 94 1.55 25.10 9.91
CA VAL A 94 2.16 23.87 10.43
C VAL A 94 1.36 23.34 11.61
N THR A 95 1.14 22.04 11.64
CA THR A 95 0.35 21.37 12.70
C THR A 95 1.25 20.79 13.79
N ALA A 96 0.66 20.52 14.95
CA ALA A 96 1.37 19.89 16.06
C ALA A 96 1.98 18.53 15.64
N ASP A 97 1.27 17.80 14.78
CA ASP A 97 1.71 16.54 14.21
C ASP A 97 2.89 16.72 13.25
N ASP A 98 2.87 17.72 12.37
CA ASP A 98 3.99 18.00 11.45
C ASP A 98 5.29 18.27 12.22
N ILE A 99 5.22 19.08 13.28
CA ILE A 99 6.39 19.37 14.13
C ILE A 99 6.84 18.10 14.85
N ARG A 100 5.91 17.33 15.41
CA ARG A 100 6.22 16.07 16.09
C ARG A 100 6.91 15.10 15.14
N TYR A 101 6.37 14.86 13.95
CA TYR A 101 6.94 13.95 12.95
C TYR A 101 8.31 14.44 12.45
N ALA A 102 8.46 15.74 12.17
CA ALA A 102 9.75 16.30 11.75
C ALA A 102 10.85 16.13 12.82
N ILE A 103 10.49 16.28 14.10
CA ILE A 103 11.42 16.01 15.21
C ILE A 103 11.69 14.51 15.33
N GLN A 104 10.66 13.67 15.27
CA GLN A 104 10.80 12.21 15.32
C GLN A 104 11.73 11.69 14.23
N ASP A 105 11.60 12.17 13.01
CA ASP A 105 12.45 11.75 11.89
C ASP A 105 13.92 12.12 12.14
N LYS A 106 14.19 13.33 12.62
CA LYS A 106 15.55 13.71 12.99
C LYS A 106 16.09 12.89 14.17
N LEU A 107 15.26 12.61 15.18
CA LEU A 107 15.64 11.76 16.31
C LEU A 107 15.90 10.31 15.88
N ARG A 108 15.15 9.78 14.90
CA ARG A 108 15.41 8.46 14.29
C ARG A 108 16.77 8.46 13.61
N LEU A 109 17.06 9.49 12.82
CA LEU A 109 18.36 9.64 12.18
C LEU A 109 19.48 9.72 13.23
N GLU A 110 19.34 10.52 14.29
CA GLU A 110 20.34 10.62 15.37
C GLU A 110 20.51 9.27 16.11
N ARG A 111 19.42 8.57 16.43
CA ARG A 111 19.44 7.25 17.08
C ARG A 111 20.16 6.22 16.20
N ASP A 112 19.83 6.19 14.93
CA ASP A 112 20.38 5.25 13.94
C ASP A 112 21.72 5.76 13.38
N GLY A 113 22.24 6.88 13.91
CA GLY A 113 23.38 7.69 13.45
C GLY A 113 23.47 7.86 11.93
N LEU A 114 22.32 8.03 11.31
CA LEU A 114 22.14 8.41 9.93
C LEU A 114 22.15 9.95 9.77
N ASP A 115 22.30 10.68 10.86
CA ASP A 115 22.33 12.15 10.91
C ASP A 115 23.63 12.74 10.37
N ALA A 116 24.76 12.02 10.48
CA ALA A 116 26.06 12.50 10.03
C ALA A 116 27.06 11.37 9.71
N HIS A 117 28.03 11.69 8.85
CA HIS A 117 29.22 10.86 8.61
C HIS A 117 30.23 11.05 9.73
N SER A 118 30.15 10.21 10.75
CA SER A 118 31.13 10.12 11.83
C SER A 118 31.85 8.77 11.81
N LYS A 119 33.05 8.72 12.41
CA LYS A 119 33.80 7.47 12.53
C LYS A 119 33.03 6.47 13.40
N GLU A 120 32.39 6.97 14.45
CA GLU A 120 31.57 6.20 15.38
C GLU A 120 30.37 5.56 14.68
N ASN A 121 29.65 6.32 13.84
CA ASN A 121 28.52 5.82 13.07
C ASN A 121 28.96 4.78 12.03
N THR A 122 30.08 5.04 11.33
CA THR A 122 30.67 4.10 10.35
C THR A 122 31.06 2.79 11.02
N ASP A 123 31.72 2.85 12.18
CA ASP A 123 32.11 1.68 12.96
C ASP A 123 30.92 0.86 13.45
N ARG A 124 29.81 1.53 13.79
CA ARG A 124 28.57 0.85 14.14
C ARG A 124 27.97 0.15 12.91
N PHE A 125 27.90 0.82 11.75
CA PHE A 125 27.38 0.21 10.52
C PHE A 125 28.16 -1.05 10.12
N ILE A 126 29.49 -1.03 10.24
CA ILE A 126 30.32 -2.20 9.93
C ILE A 126 30.02 -3.37 10.89
N ARG A 127 29.98 -3.10 12.20
CA ARG A 127 29.67 -4.14 13.21
C ARG A 127 28.30 -4.74 12.98
N ASP A 128 27.29 -3.89 12.77
CA ASP A 128 25.92 -4.31 12.50
C ASP A 128 25.84 -5.13 11.21
N ALA A 129 26.51 -4.70 10.13
CA ALA A 129 26.53 -5.40 8.86
C ALA A 129 27.14 -6.80 8.98
N VAL A 130 28.33 -6.92 9.58
CA VAL A 130 29.02 -8.21 9.75
C VAL A 130 28.20 -9.17 10.61
N SER A 131 27.69 -8.70 11.75
CA SER A 131 26.88 -9.52 12.64
C SER A 131 25.56 -9.95 12.00
N TRP A 132 24.87 -9.02 11.33
CA TRP A 132 23.61 -9.30 10.67
C TRP A 132 23.78 -10.27 9.49
N VAL A 133 24.78 -10.08 8.63
CA VAL A 133 25.02 -10.97 7.49
C VAL A 133 25.39 -12.37 7.96
N ALA A 134 26.29 -12.51 8.94
CA ALA A 134 26.66 -13.83 9.47
C ALA A 134 25.45 -14.58 10.06
N ARG A 135 24.58 -13.87 10.79
CA ARG A 135 23.36 -14.46 11.34
C ARG A 135 22.36 -14.85 10.26
N CYS A 136 22.20 -14.04 9.22
CA CYS A 136 21.17 -14.25 8.20
C CYS A 136 21.59 -15.21 7.08
N TYR A 137 22.88 -15.33 6.77
CA TYR A 137 23.38 -16.09 5.62
C TYR A 137 24.30 -17.25 5.99
N GLU A 138 24.82 -17.29 7.22
CA GLU A 138 25.67 -18.40 7.68
C GLU A 138 25.10 -19.15 8.89
N ASP A 139 23.96 -18.71 9.45
CA ASP A 139 23.39 -19.19 10.72
C ASP A 139 24.40 -19.18 11.89
N LYS A 140 25.32 -18.20 11.88
CA LYS A 140 26.35 -18.04 12.92
C LYS A 140 26.22 -16.72 13.66
N GLN A 141 26.62 -16.70 14.92
CA GLN A 141 26.97 -15.45 15.61
C GLN A 141 28.44 -15.15 15.33
N HIS A 142 28.70 -14.02 14.67
CA HIS A 142 30.04 -13.52 14.36
C HIS A 142 30.11 -12.04 14.72
N GLU A 143 31.16 -11.65 15.43
CA GLU A 143 31.47 -10.24 15.69
C GLU A 143 32.62 -9.81 14.78
N ALA A 144 32.56 -8.58 14.28
CA ALA A 144 33.59 -8.06 13.38
C ALA A 144 34.96 -8.06 14.06
N THR A 145 35.90 -8.83 13.51
CA THR A 145 37.29 -8.86 13.97
C THR A 145 37.99 -7.53 13.70
N PRO A 146 39.10 -7.21 14.41
CA PRO A 146 39.87 -5.99 14.12
C PRO A 146 40.32 -5.87 12.66
N ALA A 147 40.67 -6.99 12.02
CA ALA A 147 41.06 -7.02 10.61
C ALA A 147 39.89 -6.71 9.67
N GLU A 148 38.70 -7.26 9.92
CA GLU A 148 37.48 -6.93 9.17
C GLU A 148 37.07 -5.48 9.36
N MET A 149 37.12 -4.97 10.60
CA MET A 149 36.87 -3.56 10.89
C MET A 149 37.83 -2.65 10.10
N GLN A 150 39.13 -2.97 10.06
CA GLN A 150 40.09 -2.19 9.28
C GLN A 150 39.81 -2.25 7.77
N HIS A 151 39.49 -3.43 7.24
CA HIS A 151 39.15 -3.62 5.83
C HIS A 151 37.91 -2.80 5.42
N TRP A 152 36.83 -2.90 6.20
CA TRP A 152 35.57 -2.22 5.88
C TRP A 152 35.62 -0.71 6.14
N ARG A 153 36.45 -0.24 7.09
CA ARG A 153 36.75 1.19 7.22
C ARG A 153 37.42 1.74 5.97
N ALA A 154 38.45 1.04 5.46
CA ALA A 154 39.14 1.47 4.25
C ALA A 154 38.18 1.49 3.04
N PHE A 155 37.29 0.51 2.93
CA PHE A 155 36.22 0.50 1.92
C PHE A 155 35.28 1.71 2.06
N ALA A 156 34.80 2.00 3.27
CA ALA A 156 33.93 3.15 3.53
C ALA A 156 34.62 4.49 3.22
N GLU A 157 35.89 4.65 3.59
CA GLU A 157 36.70 5.84 3.28
C GLU A 157 36.89 6.02 1.77
N ASP A 158 37.17 4.94 1.04
CA ASP A 158 37.29 4.98 -0.43
C ASP A 158 35.96 5.34 -1.11
N LEU A 159 34.84 4.78 -0.63
CA LEU A 159 33.50 5.13 -1.13
C LEU A 159 33.17 6.62 -0.91
N LEU A 160 33.42 7.15 0.28
CA LEU A 160 33.19 8.56 0.57
C LEU A 160 34.12 9.48 -0.24
N LYS A 161 35.36 9.04 -0.51
CA LYS A 161 36.29 9.76 -1.37
C LYS A 161 35.82 9.79 -2.83
N LYS A 162 35.29 8.68 -3.34
CA LYS A 162 34.74 8.56 -4.70
C LYS A 162 33.39 9.26 -4.84
N ASN A 163 32.58 9.29 -3.79
CA ASN A 163 31.28 9.95 -3.76
C ASN A 163 31.08 10.81 -2.49
N PRO A 164 31.62 12.05 -2.47
CA PRO A 164 31.52 12.92 -1.30
C PRO A 164 30.11 13.35 -0.92
N LYS A 165 29.12 13.18 -1.82
CA LYS A 165 27.70 13.52 -1.59
C LYS A 165 26.87 12.32 -1.11
N MET A 166 27.48 11.14 -0.92
CA MET A 166 26.79 9.96 -0.40
C MET A 166 26.16 10.28 0.96
N THR A 167 24.93 9.81 1.21
CA THR A 167 24.28 9.98 2.52
C THR A 167 24.77 8.91 3.51
N PRO A 168 24.67 9.13 4.84
CA PRO A 168 25.01 8.09 5.83
C PRO A 168 24.22 6.79 5.64
N GLU A 169 22.96 6.90 5.21
CA GLU A 169 22.12 5.75 4.88
C GLU A 169 22.62 4.98 3.66
N ALA A 170 22.97 5.68 2.57
CA ALA A 170 23.55 5.05 1.40
C ALA A 170 24.89 4.36 1.73
N LEU A 171 25.71 4.96 2.60
CA LEU A 171 26.94 4.34 3.08
C LEU A 171 26.67 3.07 3.89
N LYS A 172 25.71 3.12 4.84
CA LYS A 172 25.28 1.95 5.64
C LYS A 172 24.89 0.79 4.73
N TYR A 173 24.03 1.04 3.74
CA TYR A 173 23.59 -0.02 2.82
C TYR A 173 24.70 -0.50 1.91
N ALA A 174 25.57 0.38 1.39
CA ALA A 174 26.72 -0.03 0.60
C ALA A 174 27.68 -0.95 1.40
N ILE A 175 27.88 -0.68 2.69
CA ILE A 175 28.66 -1.57 3.58
C ILE A 175 27.95 -2.91 3.76
N ILE A 176 26.64 -2.90 4.06
CA ILE A 176 25.85 -4.15 4.19
C ILE A 176 25.91 -4.99 2.92
N ASP A 177 25.74 -4.37 1.76
CA ASP A 177 25.74 -5.06 0.48
C ASP A 177 27.13 -5.60 0.14
N ALA A 178 28.20 -4.86 0.42
CA ALA A 178 29.56 -5.35 0.21
C ALA A 178 29.91 -6.51 1.15
N VAL A 179 29.52 -6.44 2.43
CA VAL A 179 29.68 -7.55 3.40
C VAL A 179 28.89 -8.77 2.95
N ARG A 180 27.62 -8.58 2.54
CA ARG A 180 26.78 -9.66 2.01
C ARG A 180 27.39 -10.25 0.75
N ALA A 181 27.87 -9.41 -0.16
CA ALA A 181 28.45 -9.87 -1.42
C ALA A 181 29.66 -10.78 -1.15
N LYS A 182 30.51 -10.39 -0.21
CA LYS A 182 31.66 -11.19 0.24
C LYS A 182 31.24 -12.53 0.83
N VAL A 183 30.27 -12.55 1.75
CA VAL A 183 29.76 -13.79 2.36
C VAL A 183 29.08 -14.69 1.32
N MET A 184 28.37 -14.10 0.37
CA MET A 184 27.64 -14.83 -0.66
C MET A 184 28.51 -15.25 -1.84
N GLY A 185 29.77 -14.82 -1.92
CA GLY A 185 30.61 -15.06 -3.10
C GLY A 185 30.04 -14.36 -4.35
N THR A 186 29.52 -13.15 -4.18
CA THR A 186 29.02 -12.27 -5.27
C THR A 186 29.84 -10.99 -5.39
N ASP A 187 30.95 -10.90 -4.65
CA ASP A 187 31.90 -9.80 -4.69
C ASP A 187 32.94 -9.94 -5.81
N SER A 188 33.07 -11.13 -6.40
CA SER A 188 34.14 -11.45 -7.34
C SER A 188 33.77 -12.59 -8.30
N ILE A 189 34.33 -12.55 -9.51
CA ILE A 189 34.19 -13.61 -10.51
C ILE A 189 35.33 -14.62 -10.30
N THR A 190 35.09 -15.60 -9.42
CA THR A 190 35.97 -16.76 -9.22
C THR A 190 35.30 -18.02 -9.78
N GLN A 191 36.08 -19.06 -10.06
CA GLN A 191 35.52 -20.34 -10.54
C GLN A 191 34.54 -20.94 -9.52
N GLU A 192 34.82 -20.79 -8.23
CA GLU A 192 33.95 -21.24 -7.12
C GLU A 192 32.60 -20.51 -7.12
N ASN A 193 32.62 -19.19 -7.36
CA ASN A 193 31.41 -18.36 -7.43
C ASN A 193 30.59 -18.67 -8.69
N ILE A 194 31.23 -18.87 -9.84
CA ILE A 194 30.56 -19.30 -11.07
C ILE A 194 29.82 -20.62 -10.85
N ASP A 195 30.48 -21.60 -10.22
CA ASP A 195 29.87 -22.89 -9.92
C ASP A 195 28.67 -22.77 -8.97
N LYS A 196 28.74 -21.86 -8.00
CA LYS A 196 27.62 -21.54 -7.12
C LYS A 196 26.45 -20.92 -7.89
N TYR A 197 26.69 -19.93 -8.75
CA TYR A 197 25.64 -19.29 -9.55
C TYR A 197 24.89 -20.30 -10.42
N ILE A 198 25.60 -21.26 -11.02
CA ILE A 198 25.00 -22.31 -11.84
C ILE A 198 24.08 -23.20 -10.99
N LYS A 199 24.55 -23.66 -9.83
CA LYS A 199 23.74 -24.52 -8.93
C LYS A 199 22.50 -23.81 -8.42
N ASP A 200 22.65 -22.57 -7.96
CA ASP A 200 21.54 -21.76 -7.44
C ASP A 200 20.50 -21.49 -8.53
N SER A 201 20.96 -21.22 -9.76
CA SER A 201 20.08 -20.99 -10.91
C SER A 201 19.31 -22.25 -11.30
N VAL A 202 19.95 -23.43 -11.33
CA VAL A 202 19.27 -24.70 -11.61
C VAL A 202 18.18 -24.99 -10.57
N LYS A 203 18.52 -24.86 -9.27
CA LYS A 203 17.56 -25.04 -8.18
C LYS A 203 16.35 -24.12 -8.32
N TRP A 204 16.60 -22.84 -8.60
CA TRP A 204 15.54 -21.84 -8.75
C TRP A 204 14.66 -22.13 -9.97
N VAL A 205 15.25 -22.35 -11.14
CA VAL A 205 14.51 -22.61 -12.39
C VAL A 205 13.64 -23.87 -12.26
N THR A 206 14.17 -24.97 -11.72
CA THR A 206 13.39 -26.22 -11.61
C THR A 206 12.30 -26.10 -10.55
N ARG A 207 12.55 -25.40 -9.45
CA ARG A 207 11.53 -25.12 -8.44
C ARG A 207 10.38 -24.30 -9.03
N CYS A 208 10.70 -23.25 -9.78
CA CYS A 208 9.71 -22.34 -10.36
C CYS A 208 8.89 -22.97 -11.48
N TYR A 209 9.49 -23.80 -12.33
CA TYR A 209 8.86 -24.25 -13.57
C TYR A 209 8.60 -25.77 -13.64
N GLU A 210 9.27 -26.59 -12.84
CA GLU A 210 9.01 -28.04 -12.72
C GLU A 210 8.33 -28.40 -11.39
N GLY A 211 8.16 -27.44 -10.47
CA GLY A 211 7.54 -27.64 -9.16
C GLY A 211 8.41 -28.43 -8.16
N LYS A 212 9.69 -28.70 -8.49
CA LYS A 212 10.63 -29.40 -7.61
C LYS A 212 12.06 -28.87 -7.76
N GLU A 213 12.77 -28.80 -6.64
CA GLU A 213 14.18 -28.45 -6.64
C GLU A 213 15.03 -29.67 -7.04
N ARG A 214 16.03 -29.46 -7.89
CA ARG A 214 17.06 -30.47 -8.18
C ARG A 214 18.44 -29.83 -8.27
N GLU A 215 19.46 -30.67 -8.13
CA GLU A 215 20.85 -30.28 -8.37
C GLU A 215 21.18 -30.25 -9.87
N ALA A 216 22.18 -29.43 -10.21
CA ALA A 216 22.75 -29.39 -11.55
C ALA A 216 23.47 -30.69 -11.89
N THR A 217 23.17 -31.28 -13.05
CA THR A 217 23.88 -32.46 -13.54
C THR A 217 25.30 -32.11 -13.99
N PRO A 218 26.24 -33.07 -14.05
CA PRO A 218 27.59 -32.80 -14.56
C PRO A 218 27.62 -32.23 -15.99
N ALA A 219 26.67 -32.63 -16.83
CA ALA A 219 26.52 -32.11 -18.19
C ALA A 219 26.10 -30.63 -18.17
N GLU A 220 25.10 -30.26 -17.36
CA GLU A 220 24.67 -28.87 -17.19
C GLU A 220 25.77 -28.00 -16.59
N MET A 221 26.49 -28.50 -15.57
CA MET A 221 27.64 -27.77 -15.02
C MET A 221 28.68 -27.46 -16.10
N THR A 222 28.94 -28.39 -17.02
CA THR A 222 29.88 -28.20 -18.12
C THR A 222 29.37 -27.17 -19.14
N GLU A 223 28.10 -27.30 -19.55
CA GLU A 223 27.44 -26.38 -20.48
C GLU A 223 27.45 -24.93 -19.93
N TRP A 224 27.02 -24.74 -18.69
CA TRP A 224 26.85 -23.41 -18.12
C TRP A 224 28.17 -22.77 -17.69
N ARG A 225 29.20 -23.55 -17.35
CA ARG A 225 30.57 -23.02 -17.19
C ARG A 225 31.10 -22.48 -18.52
N ALA A 226 30.88 -23.20 -19.63
CA ALA A 226 31.29 -22.73 -20.95
C ALA A 226 30.55 -21.44 -21.35
N PHE A 227 29.25 -21.36 -21.05
CA PHE A 227 28.46 -20.14 -21.23
C PHE A 227 29.00 -18.97 -20.38
N ALA A 228 29.24 -19.17 -19.09
CA ALA A 228 29.78 -18.14 -18.20
C ALA A 228 31.15 -17.64 -18.68
N GLN A 229 32.05 -18.55 -19.07
CA GLN A 229 33.36 -18.18 -19.63
C GLN A 229 33.24 -17.42 -20.96
N LYS A 230 32.24 -17.73 -21.78
CA LYS A 230 31.96 -16.99 -23.01
C LYS A 230 31.50 -15.56 -22.68
N GLN A 231 30.57 -15.39 -21.74
CA GLN A 231 30.11 -14.08 -21.27
C GLN A 231 31.25 -13.21 -20.73
N ILE A 232 32.13 -13.79 -19.90
CA ILE A 232 33.32 -13.09 -19.38
C ILE A 232 34.29 -12.66 -20.50
N LYS A 233 34.43 -13.47 -21.55
CA LYS A 233 35.27 -13.12 -22.71
C LYS A 233 34.65 -12.03 -23.58
N GLU A 234 33.34 -12.07 -23.78
CA GLU A 234 32.58 -11.13 -24.60
C GLU A 234 32.36 -9.79 -23.90
N ASN A 235 32.21 -9.80 -22.58
CA ASN A 235 32.08 -8.60 -21.74
C ASN A 235 33.12 -8.63 -20.60
N LYS A 236 34.27 -7.98 -20.83
CA LYS A 236 35.39 -7.96 -19.88
C LYS A 236 35.09 -7.22 -18.57
N ASP A 237 34.10 -6.34 -18.57
CA ASP A 237 33.69 -5.55 -17.41
C ASP A 237 32.39 -6.09 -16.77
N ILE A 238 31.96 -7.31 -17.13
CA ILE A 238 30.76 -7.92 -16.55
C ILE A 238 30.91 -8.03 -15.02
N SER A 239 29.93 -7.51 -14.29
CA SER A 239 29.89 -7.65 -12.84
C SER A 239 29.47 -9.08 -12.44
N PRO A 240 29.83 -9.55 -11.24
CA PRO A 240 29.39 -10.86 -10.75
C PRO A 240 27.87 -11.03 -10.77
N GLU A 241 27.13 -9.97 -10.46
CA GLU A 241 25.65 -9.98 -10.45
C GLU A 241 25.08 -10.06 -11.87
N GLU A 242 25.62 -9.30 -12.83
CA GLU A 242 25.21 -9.40 -14.23
C GLU A 242 25.47 -10.81 -14.80
N LEU A 243 26.62 -11.42 -14.44
CA LEU A 243 26.92 -12.79 -14.84
C LEU A 243 25.93 -13.79 -14.22
N ARG A 244 25.61 -13.63 -12.93
CA ARG A 244 24.61 -14.47 -12.24
C ARG A 244 23.24 -14.38 -12.91
N LEU A 245 22.77 -13.17 -13.20
CA LEU A 245 21.49 -12.94 -13.88
C LEU A 245 21.49 -13.51 -15.30
N ALA A 246 22.55 -13.29 -16.08
CA ALA A 246 22.65 -13.83 -17.43
C ALA A 246 22.56 -15.36 -17.47
N ILE A 247 23.19 -16.05 -16.51
CA ILE A 247 23.09 -17.51 -16.36
C ILE A 247 21.64 -17.93 -16.05
N ALA A 248 21.01 -17.29 -15.06
CA ALA A 248 19.65 -17.61 -14.63
C ALA A 248 18.60 -17.34 -15.74
N ASP A 249 18.71 -16.20 -16.42
CA ASP A 249 17.78 -15.81 -17.49
C ASP A 249 17.88 -16.74 -18.70
N THR A 250 19.10 -17.09 -19.11
CA THR A 250 19.31 -18.02 -20.23
C THR A 250 18.80 -19.42 -19.89
N MET A 251 19.01 -19.89 -18.65
CA MET A 251 18.43 -21.16 -18.16
C MET A 251 16.90 -21.13 -18.15
N ARG A 252 16.30 -20.04 -17.65
CA ARG A 252 14.85 -19.83 -17.65
C ARG A 252 14.31 -19.89 -19.07
N GLU A 253 14.90 -19.12 -19.99
CA GLU A 253 14.48 -19.06 -21.39
C GLU A 253 14.53 -20.41 -22.10
N LYS A 254 15.56 -21.21 -21.81
CA LYS A 254 15.69 -22.59 -22.30
C LYS A 254 14.56 -23.47 -21.77
N MET A 255 14.14 -23.31 -20.50
CA MET A 255 13.08 -24.11 -19.88
C MET A 255 11.66 -23.65 -20.23
N THR A 256 11.42 -22.34 -20.33
CA THR A 256 10.12 -21.77 -20.70
C THR A 256 9.87 -21.86 -22.20
N GLY A 257 10.93 -21.97 -23.00
CA GLY A 257 10.86 -21.95 -24.46
C GLY A 257 10.71 -20.54 -25.03
N THR A 258 11.12 -19.52 -24.27
CA THR A 258 11.08 -18.11 -24.67
C THR A 258 12.41 -17.61 -25.22
N GLY A 259 13.45 -18.45 -25.21
CA GLY A 259 14.75 -18.11 -25.80
C GLY A 259 14.70 -17.96 -27.31
N ALA A 260 15.55 -17.08 -27.86
CA ALA A 260 15.60 -16.78 -29.30
C ALA A 260 15.90 -17.99 -30.20
N ALA A 261 16.41 -19.10 -29.63
CA ALA A 261 16.74 -20.34 -30.33
C ALA A 261 15.68 -21.46 -30.16
N THR A 262 14.62 -21.25 -29.38
CA THR A 262 13.60 -22.28 -29.11
C THR A 262 12.40 -22.12 -30.05
N PRO A 263 11.89 -23.18 -30.69
CA PRO A 263 10.68 -23.07 -31.50
C PRO A 263 9.52 -22.52 -30.66
N MET A 264 8.86 -21.46 -31.15
CA MET A 264 7.75 -20.80 -30.46
C MET A 264 6.64 -21.81 -30.12
N ASN A 265 6.41 -22.05 -28.84
CA ASN A 265 5.37 -22.96 -28.36
C ASN A 265 4.08 -22.18 -28.05
N ILE A 266 3.38 -21.76 -29.11
CA ILE A 266 2.11 -21.00 -29.03
C ILE A 266 1.07 -21.72 -28.16
N ASP A 267 1.01 -23.05 -28.24
CA ASP A 267 0.07 -23.86 -27.47
C ASP A 267 0.32 -23.78 -25.96
N LYS A 268 1.60 -23.81 -25.56
CA LYS A 268 1.97 -23.61 -24.15
C LYS A 268 1.61 -22.21 -23.65
N PHE A 269 1.84 -21.18 -24.46
CA PHE A 269 1.45 -19.80 -24.09
C PHE A 269 -0.06 -19.66 -23.90
N ILE A 270 -0.86 -20.31 -24.74
CA ILE A 270 -2.33 -20.31 -24.61
C ILE A 270 -2.76 -21.09 -23.36
N ASP A 271 -2.18 -22.26 -23.11
CA ASP A 271 -2.48 -23.07 -21.92
C ASP A 271 -2.17 -22.31 -20.63
N ASP A 272 -0.96 -21.74 -20.53
CA ASP A 272 -0.52 -20.93 -19.37
C ASP A 272 -1.42 -19.70 -19.18
N ALA A 273 -1.80 -19.01 -20.26
CA ALA A 273 -2.67 -17.84 -20.21
C ALA A 273 -4.07 -18.19 -19.69
N VAL A 274 -4.72 -19.22 -20.25
CA VAL A 274 -6.07 -19.62 -19.82
C VAL A 274 -6.07 -20.14 -18.40
N LYS A 275 -5.06 -20.95 -18.04
CA LYS A 275 -4.86 -21.47 -16.70
C LYS A 275 -4.77 -20.35 -15.65
N TRP A 276 -3.95 -19.34 -15.93
CA TRP A 276 -3.74 -18.22 -15.02
C TRP A 276 -4.98 -17.33 -14.93
N VAL A 277 -5.58 -16.94 -16.07
CA VAL A 277 -6.75 -16.05 -16.08
C VAL A 277 -7.95 -16.72 -15.40
N SER A 278 -8.20 -18.01 -15.63
CA SER A 278 -9.32 -18.70 -14.99
C SER A 278 -9.10 -18.81 -13.47
N LEU A 279 -7.88 -19.09 -13.03
CA LEU A 279 -7.56 -19.12 -11.60
C LEU A 279 -7.81 -17.75 -10.95
N CYS A 280 -7.36 -16.67 -11.59
CA CYS A 280 -7.44 -15.33 -11.04
C CYS A 280 -8.86 -14.73 -11.08
N TYR A 281 -9.64 -14.99 -12.13
CA TYR A 281 -10.92 -14.30 -12.36
C TYR A 281 -12.15 -15.21 -12.24
N GLU A 282 -11.99 -16.52 -12.43
CA GLU A 282 -13.07 -17.52 -12.30
C GLU A 282 -12.93 -18.35 -11.00
N GLY A 283 -11.81 -18.19 -10.27
CA GLY A 283 -11.54 -18.86 -8.99
C GLY A 283 -11.14 -20.34 -9.10
N GLN A 284 -10.98 -20.85 -10.32
CA GLN A 284 -10.60 -22.25 -10.56
C GLN A 284 -9.69 -22.37 -11.78
N GLU A 285 -8.72 -23.27 -11.69
CA GLU A 285 -7.82 -23.57 -12.79
C GLU A 285 -8.54 -24.42 -13.86
N ARG A 286 -8.51 -23.98 -15.12
CA ARG A 286 -9.00 -24.76 -16.25
C ARG A 286 -8.01 -24.75 -17.41
N ARG A 287 -8.15 -25.73 -18.29
CA ARG A 287 -7.46 -25.77 -19.58
C ARG A 287 -8.31 -25.13 -20.68
N PRO A 288 -7.68 -24.60 -21.74
CA PRO A 288 -8.41 -24.06 -22.88
C PRO A 288 -9.17 -25.19 -23.60
N THR A 289 -10.41 -24.91 -23.98
CA THR A 289 -11.19 -25.81 -24.84
C THR A 289 -10.59 -25.89 -26.24
N ALA A 290 -10.94 -26.90 -27.03
CA ALA A 290 -10.47 -27.02 -28.42
C ALA A 290 -10.84 -25.81 -29.28
N ALA A 291 -12.02 -25.21 -29.04
CA ALA A 291 -12.47 -24.00 -29.72
C ALA A 291 -11.65 -22.76 -29.30
N GLU A 292 -11.33 -22.62 -28.01
CA GLU A 292 -10.45 -21.54 -27.52
C GLU A 292 -9.03 -21.69 -28.05
N LEU A 293 -8.48 -22.91 -28.06
CA LEU A 293 -7.17 -23.18 -28.66
C LEU A 293 -7.11 -22.76 -30.13
N GLY A 294 -8.14 -23.12 -30.92
CA GLY A 294 -8.25 -22.70 -32.32
C GLY A 294 -8.26 -21.17 -32.47
N HIS A 295 -9.14 -20.51 -31.71
CA HIS A 295 -9.27 -19.05 -31.72
C HIS A 295 -7.97 -18.31 -31.35
N TRP A 296 -7.29 -18.75 -30.29
CA TRP A 296 -6.07 -18.09 -29.83
C TRP A 296 -4.85 -18.40 -30.70
N ARG A 297 -4.82 -19.56 -31.37
CA ARG A 297 -3.81 -19.84 -32.41
C ARG A 297 -3.96 -18.88 -33.59
N ASP A 298 -5.18 -18.64 -34.04
CA ASP A 298 -5.44 -17.74 -35.16
C ASP A 298 -5.08 -16.30 -34.79
N PHE A 299 -5.39 -15.87 -33.56
CA PHE A 299 -4.94 -14.59 -33.01
C PHE A 299 -3.41 -14.48 -33.00
N ALA A 300 -2.71 -15.48 -32.46
CA ALA A 300 -1.25 -15.49 -32.38
C ALA A 300 -0.60 -15.45 -33.77
N ARG A 301 -1.11 -16.25 -34.72
CA ARG A 301 -0.63 -16.28 -36.11
C ARG A 301 -0.88 -14.96 -36.84
N LYS A 302 -2.01 -14.32 -36.59
CA LYS A 302 -2.31 -12.99 -37.13
C LYS A 302 -1.32 -11.96 -36.60
N LEU A 303 -1.06 -11.96 -35.30
CA LEU A 303 -0.10 -11.06 -34.66
C LEU A 303 1.32 -11.26 -35.21
N GLN A 304 1.75 -12.51 -35.42
CA GLN A 304 3.04 -12.83 -36.07
C GLN A 304 3.10 -12.36 -37.53
N LYS A 305 1.99 -12.45 -38.27
CA LYS A 305 1.94 -11.97 -39.66
C LYS A 305 2.03 -10.45 -39.72
N GLU A 306 1.44 -9.76 -38.75
CA GLU A 306 1.46 -8.30 -38.63
C GLU A 306 2.79 -7.78 -38.07
N ASN A 307 3.47 -8.56 -37.23
CA ASN A 307 4.80 -8.27 -36.70
C ASN A 307 5.73 -9.49 -36.80
N PRO A 308 6.43 -9.68 -37.93
CA PRO A 308 7.31 -10.83 -38.15
C PRO A 308 8.47 -10.96 -37.17
N ASP A 309 8.89 -9.85 -36.55
CA ASP A 309 10.02 -9.79 -35.61
C ASP A 309 9.58 -9.87 -34.14
N ILE A 310 8.30 -10.19 -33.87
CA ILE A 310 7.77 -10.26 -32.50
C ILE A 310 8.53 -11.29 -31.65
N LYS A 311 8.98 -10.87 -30.47
CA LYS A 311 9.70 -11.77 -29.56
C LYS A 311 8.73 -12.78 -28.94
N PRO A 312 9.17 -14.02 -28.63
CA PRO A 312 8.33 -15.02 -27.98
C PRO A 312 7.65 -14.52 -26.69
N GLU A 313 8.35 -13.71 -25.90
CA GLU A 313 7.80 -13.13 -24.66
C GLU A 313 6.71 -12.06 -24.93
N GLU A 314 6.88 -11.24 -25.96
CA GLU A 314 5.89 -10.25 -26.38
C GLU A 314 4.61 -10.93 -26.88
N LEU A 315 4.75 -12.03 -27.64
CA LEU A 315 3.61 -12.82 -28.08
C LEU A 315 2.89 -13.48 -26.88
N ARG A 316 3.63 -14.04 -25.92
CA ARG A 316 3.07 -14.63 -24.71
C ARG A 316 2.20 -13.63 -23.95
N LEU A 317 2.72 -12.42 -23.73
CA LEU A 317 2.00 -11.33 -23.05
C LEU A 317 0.74 -10.90 -23.81
N ALA A 318 0.84 -10.74 -25.14
CA ALA A 318 -0.31 -10.38 -25.97
C ALA A 318 -1.45 -11.42 -25.91
N ILE A 319 -1.11 -12.71 -25.90
CA ILE A 319 -2.08 -13.80 -25.73
C ILE A 319 -2.72 -13.73 -24.34
N SER A 320 -1.93 -13.58 -23.27
CA SER A 320 -2.46 -13.46 -21.90
C SER A 320 -3.42 -12.28 -21.73
N GLU A 321 -3.09 -11.13 -22.31
CA GLU A 321 -3.93 -9.94 -22.26
C GLU A 321 -5.25 -10.13 -23.00
N ALA A 322 -5.22 -10.70 -24.21
CA ALA A 322 -6.41 -10.94 -24.99
C ALA A 322 -7.35 -11.94 -24.29
N VAL A 323 -6.80 -12.98 -23.66
CA VAL A 323 -7.56 -13.93 -22.84
C VAL A 323 -8.21 -13.21 -21.65
N ARG A 324 -7.46 -12.35 -20.94
CA ARG A 324 -7.98 -11.56 -19.82
C ARG A 324 -9.16 -10.70 -20.24
N VAL A 325 -9.01 -9.88 -21.29
CA VAL A 325 -10.06 -8.97 -21.80
C VAL A 325 -11.35 -9.72 -22.13
N LYS A 326 -11.22 -10.91 -22.72
CA LYS A 326 -12.38 -11.75 -23.06
C LYS A 326 -13.08 -12.28 -21.82
N VAL A 327 -12.33 -12.80 -20.84
CA VAL A 327 -12.90 -13.33 -19.59
C VAL A 327 -13.51 -12.23 -18.74
N THR A 328 -12.87 -11.05 -18.69
CA THR A 328 -13.38 -9.88 -17.97
C THR A 328 -14.44 -9.12 -18.76
N GLY A 329 -14.88 -9.54 -19.95
CA GLY A 329 -15.91 -8.85 -20.73
C GLY A 329 -15.60 -7.37 -20.99
N MET A 330 -14.31 -7.02 -21.06
CA MET A 330 -13.84 -5.65 -21.37
C MET A 330 -13.80 -5.40 -22.88
N ASP A 331 -14.49 -6.23 -23.65
CA ASP A 331 -14.49 -6.25 -25.11
C ASP A 331 -15.53 -5.31 -25.75
N ASN A 332 -16.54 -4.82 -24.99
CA ASN A 332 -17.51 -3.81 -25.46
C ASN A 332 -18.35 -3.16 -24.33
N THR A 333 -19.17 -2.15 -24.68
CA THR A 333 -20.13 -1.46 -23.78
C THR A 333 -21.60 -1.86 -23.99
N GLY A 334 -21.87 -3.10 -24.39
CA GLY A 334 -23.23 -3.62 -24.60
C GLY A 334 -24.07 -3.68 -23.31
N SER A 335 -25.40 -3.85 -23.44
CA SER A 335 -26.32 -3.84 -22.29
C SER A 335 -26.02 -4.91 -21.23
N ALA A 336 -25.52 -6.08 -21.65
CA ALA A 336 -25.10 -7.15 -20.73
C ALA A 336 -23.86 -6.77 -19.90
N ASN A 337 -22.95 -5.95 -20.43
CA ASN A 337 -21.77 -5.47 -19.71
C ASN A 337 -22.13 -4.33 -18.75
N ILE A 338 -23.10 -3.47 -19.10
CA ILE A 338 -23.59 -2.40 -18.21
C ILE A 338 -24.22 -3.00 -16.94
N ASP A 339 -25.03 -4.04 -17.07
CA ASP A 339 -25.64 -4.72 -15.92
C ASP A 339 -24.59 -5.31 -14.99
N ARG A 340 -23.55 -5.93 -15.57
CA ARG A 340 -22.43 -6.45 -14.80
C ARG A 340 -21.69 -5.34 -14.06
N PHE A 341 -21.41 -4.22 -14.71
CA PHE A 341 -20.77 -3.06 -14.06
C PHE A 341 -21.60 -2.51 -12.89
N ILE A 342 -22.92 -2.42 -13.05
CA ILE A 342 -23.81 -1.96 -11.97
C ILE A 342 -23.80 -2.97 -10.81
N HIS A 343 -23.89 -4.27 -11.10
CA HIS A 343 -23.84 -5.31 -10.07
C HIS A 343 -22.51 -5.29 -9.30
N ASP A 344 -21.38 -5.22 -10.00
CA ASP A 344 -20.05 -5.16 -9.42
C ASP A 344 -19.88 -3.89 -8.55
N ALA A 345 -20.37 -2.74 -9.04
CA ALA A 345 -20.33 -1.48 -8.30
C ALA A 345 -21.20 -1.51 -7.04
N VAL A 346 -22.45 -1.98 -7.11
CA VAL A 346 -23.33 -2.11 -5.92
C VAL A 346 -22.72 -3.08 -4.91
N LYS A 347 -22.19 -4.20 -5.39
CA LYS A 347 -21.50 -5.19 -4.55
C LYS A 347 -20.33 -4.56 -3.80
N TRP A 348 -19.49 -3.81 -4.50
CA TRP A 348 -18.34 -3.11 -3.91
C TRP A 348 -18.77 -2.03 -2.90
N VAL A 349 -19.71 -1.15 -3.26
CA VAL A 349 -20.20 -0.08 -2.36
C VAL A 349 -20.82 -0.67 -1.10
N THR A 350 -21.64 -1.72 -1.23
CA THR A 350 -22.30 -2.33 -0.06
C THR A 350 -21.32 -3.10 0.82
N LEU A 351 -20.32 -3.77 0.24
CA LEU A 351 -19.23 -4.35 1.02
C LEU A 351 -18.44 -3.28 1.79
N CYS A 352 -18.02 -2.21 1.11
CA CYS A 352 -17.16 -1.17 1.70
C CYS A 352 -17.88 -0.34 2.77
N TYR A 353 -19.17 -0.04 2.59
CA TYR A 353 -19.90 0.90 3.46
C TYR A 353 -20.93 0.23 4.38
N ASP A 354 -21.48 -0.94 4.00
CA ASP A 354 -22.45 -1.68 4.82
C ASP A 354 -21.86 -2.97 5.42
N GLY A 355 -20.61 -3.31 5.10
CA GLY A 355 -19.92 -4.51 5.58
C GLY A 355 -20.45 -5.83 4.99
N LYS A 356 -21.33 -5.78 3.99
CA LYS A 356 -21.93 -6.96 3.37
C LYS A 356 -22.18 -6.76 1.87
N GLU A 357 -21.85 -7.77 1.09
CA GLU A 357 -22.13 -7.79 -0.34
C GLU A 357 -23.62 -8.01 -0.59
N ARG A 358 -24.20 -7.26 -1.53
CA ARG A 358 -25.50 -7.58 -2.10
C ARG A 358 -25.55 -7.31 -3.60
N ALA A 359 -26.51 -7.93 -4.26
CA ALA A 359 -26.84 -7.60 -5.64
C ALA A 359 -27.62 -6.27 -5.73
N ALA A 360 -27.51 -5.63 -6.89
CA ALA A 360 -28.36 -4.51 -7.28
C ALA A 360 -29.83 -4.95 -7.36
N THR A 361 -30.72 -4.13 -6.84
CA THR A 361 -32.17 -4.32 -6.97
C THR A 361 -32.63 -3.95 -8.39
N PRO A 362 -33.82 -4.41 -8.83
CA PRO A 362 -34.36 -4.04 -10.13
C PRO A 362 -34.52 -2.52 -10.33
N GLU A 363 -34.81 -1.79 -9.26
CA GLU A 363 -34.94 -0.32 -9.28
C GLU A 363 -33.58 0.36 -9.48
N GLU A 364 -32.55 -0.09 -8.75
CA GLU A 364 -31.18 0.39 -8.93
C GLU A 364 -30.64 0.06 -10.32
N LEU A 365 -30.89 -1.14 -10.84
CA LEU A 365 -30.52 -1.50 -12.21
C LEU A 365 -31.17 -0.55 -13.22
N ARG A 366 -32.47 -0.25 -13.06
CA ARG A 366 -33.17 0.69 -13.96
C ARG A 366 -32.57 2.10 -13.89
N LYS A 367 -32.30 2.59 -12.68
CA LYS A 367 -31.71 3.91 -12.44
C LYS A 367 -30.31 4.04 -13.03
N TRP A 368 -29.41 3.11 -12.70
CA TRP A 368 -28.01 3.18 -13.14
C TRP A 368 -27.83 2.85 -14.61
N ARG A 369 -28.74 2.07 -15.22
CA ARG A 369 -28.83 1.96 -16.69
C ARG A 369 -29.16 3.30 -17.35
N ALA A 370 -30.09 4.06 -16.79
CA ALA A 370 -30.42 5.38 -17.32
C ALA A 370 -29.21 6.31 -17.27
N PHE A 371 -28.51 6.36 -16.12
CA PHE A 371 -27.25 7.09 -15.95
C PHE A 371 -26.18 6.65 -16.95
N ALA A 372 -25.92 5.34 -17.09
CA ALA A 372 -24.92 4.82 -18.01
C ALA A 372 -25.24 5.19 -19.47
N ASN A 373 -26.51 5.12 -19.86
CA ASN A 373 -26.95 5.51 -21.20
C ASN A 373 -26.84 7.02 -21.44
N GLU A 374 -27.06 7.84 -20.41
CA GLU A 374 -26.85 9.28 -20.47
C GLU A 374 -25.36 9.62 -20.62
N LYS A 375 -24.48 8.99 -19.85
CA LYS A 375 -23.02 9.15 -20.00
C LYS A 375 -22.52 8.76 -21.38
N LYS A 376 -23.07 7.70 -21.98
CA LYS A 376 -22.77 7.31 -23.37
C LYS A 376 -23.30 8.31 -24.41
N LYS A 377 -24.34 9.09 -24.10
CA LYS A 377 -24.81 10.17 -24.97
C LYS A 377 -23.91 11.40 -24.87
N GLU A 378 -23.42 11.71 -23.67
CA GLU A 378 -22.49 12.81 -23.41
C GLU A 378 -21.11 12.54 -24.03
N ASN A 379 -20.61 11.31 -23.93
CA ASN A 379 -19.36 10.88 -24.54
C ASN A 379 -19.57 9.57 -25.34
N LYS A 380 -19.61 9.69 -26.67
CA LYS A 380 -19.83 8.55 -27.57
C LYS A 380 -18.65 7.57 -27.62
N ASP A 381 -17.46 8.03 -27.27
CA ASP A 381 -16.21 7.26 -27.32
C ASP A 381 -15.76 6.76 -25.93
N ILE A 382 -16.64 6.85 -24.92
CA ILE A 382 -16.34 6.38 -23.58
C ILE A 382 -15.96 4.89 -23.58
N SER A 383 -14.79 4.58 -23.02
CA SER A 383 -14.32 3.20 -22.90
C SER A 383 -15.15 2.42 -21.88
N PRO A 384 -15.19 1.08 -21.96
CA PRO A 384 -15.85 0.26 -20.97
C PRO A 384 -15.36 0.50 -19.54
N GLU A 385 -14.06 0.74 -19.36
CA GLU A 385 -13.46 0.98 -18.05
C GLU A 385 -13.85 2.35 -17.48
N GLU A 386 -13.83 3.41 -18.30
CA GLU A 386 -14.28 4.74 -17.88
C GLU A 386 -15.77 4.72 -17.50
N LEU A 387 -16.60 4.01 -18.26
CA LEU A 387 -18.02 3.86 -17.94
C LEU A 387 -18.24 3.08 -16.64
N ARG A 388 -17.47 2.00 -16.42
CA ARG A 388 -17.50 1.20 -15.19
C ARG A 388 -17.18 2.06 -13.96
N LEU A 389 -16.10 2.86 -14.04
CA LEU A 389 -15.69 3.76 -12.96
C LEU A 389 -16.74 4.86 -12.72
N ALA A 390 -17.27 5.48 -13.77
CA ALA A 390 -18.31 6.51 -13.63
C ALA A 390 -19.58 5.97 -12.93
N ILE A 391 -20.01 4.75 -13.24
CA ILE A 391 -21.14 4.09 -12.57
C ILE A 391 -20.81 3.85 -11.09
N GLN A 392 -19.61 3.32 -10.81
CA GLN A 392 -19.17 3.05 -9.44
C GLN A 392 -19.11 4.32 -8.58
N ASP A 393 -18.54 5.41 -9.11
CA ASP A 393 -18.44 6.68 -8.42
C ASP A 393 -19.80 7.32 -8.17
N ALA A 394 -20.73 7.25 -9.13
CA ALA A 394 -22.07 7.79 -8.93
C ALA A 394 -22.86 7.03 -7.85
N ILE A 395 -22.79 5.69 -7.83
CA ILE A 395 -23.40 4.86 -6.78
C ILE A 395 -22.78 5.18 -5.42
N ARG A 396 -21.45 5.35 -5.36
CA ARG A 396 -20.75 5.74 -4.15
C ARG A 396 -21.20 7.11 -3.66
N SER A 397 -21.25 8.12 -4.52
CA SER A 397 -21.64 9.49 -4.15
C SER A 397 -23.06 9.55 -3.59
N GLU A 398 -24.00 8.84 -4.20
CA GLU A 398 -25.36 8.71 -3.67
C GLU A 398 -25.39 8.03 -2.30
N LYS A 399 -24.62 6.95 -2.11
CA LYS A 399 -24.50 6.26 -0.82
C LYS A 399 -23.95 7.19 0.26
N MET A 400 -23.01 8.06 -0.09
CA MET A 400 -22.38 9.02 0.82
C MET A 400 -23.17 10.33 0.95
N GLY A 401 -24.26 10.50 0.19
CA GLY A 401 -25.04 11.72 0.11
C GLY A 401 -24.24 12.94 -0.37
N THR A 402 -23.22 12.71 -1.21
CA THR A 402 -22.36 13.74 -1.80
C THR A 402 -22.75 14.10 -3.24
N ASP A 403 -23.89 13.62 -3.70
CA ASP A 403 -24.50 13.87 -5.01
C ASP A 403 -25.22 15.23 -5.11
N GLY A 404 -25.60 15.84 -3.98
CA GLY A 404 -26.26 17.15 -3.90
C GLY A 404 -25.32 18.34 -3.63
N PRO A 405 -25.85 19.57 -3.56
CA PRO A 405 -25.08 20.78 -3.26
C PRO A 405 -24.40 20.73 -1.88
N PRO A 406 -23.15 21.22 -1.75
CA PRO A 406 -22.34 21.09 -0.52
C PRO A 406 -22.95 21.79 0.70
N GLY A 407 -23.71 22.88 0.48
CA GLY A 407 -24.30 23.67 1.57
C GLY A 407 -25.42 22.97 2.34
N GLU A 408 -26.09 21.98 1.74
CA GLU A 408 -27.27 21.33 2.32
C GLU A 408 -26.90 20.31 3.42
N ASN A 409 -25.67 19.79 3.39
CA ASN A 409 -25.25 18.67 4.22
C ASN A 409 -24.18 19.04 5.27
N VAL A 410 -23.90 20.33 5.47
CA VAL A 410 -22.81 20.83 6.36
C VAL A 410 -22.89 20.22 7.78
N GLU A 411 -24.05 20.28 8.43
CA GLU A 411 -24.20 19.75 9.79
C GLU A 411 -24.05 18.23 9.85
N ARG A 412 -24.55 17.53 8.82
CA ARG A 412 -24.38 16.07 8.70
C ARG A 412 -22.89 15.73 8.59
N PHE A 413 -22.14 16.41 7.73
CA PHE A 413 -20.70 16.20 7.56
C PHE A 413 -19.91 16.48 8.84
N ILE A 414 -20.27 17.52 9.62
CA ILE A 414 -19.63 17.79 10.92
C ILE A 414 -19.88 16.64 11.90
N ARG A 415 -21.13 16.17 12.02
CA ARG A 415 -21.48 15.06 12.92
C ARG A 415 -20.79 13.75 12.52
N GLU A 416 -20.74 13.45 11.22
CA GLU A 416 -19.98 12.30 10.69
C GLU A 416 -18.49 12.40 11.00
N ALA A 417 -17.89 13.59 10.86
CA ALA A 417 -16.48 13.80 11.16
C ALA A 417 -16.18 13.57 12.65
N TYR A 418 -17.03 14.07 13.56
CA TYR A 418 -16.90 13.79 15.00
C TYR A 418 -17.06 12.30 15.31
N ALA A 419 -18.07 11.65 14.73
CA ALA A 419 -18.28 10.21 14.93
C ALA A 419 -17.06 9.39 14.50
N TRP A 420 -16.48 9.72 13.34
CA TRP A 420 -15.25 9.09 12.85
C TRP A 420 -14.06 9.33 13.78
N LEU A 421 -13.88 10.55 14.30
CA LEU A 421 -12.78 10.84 15.22
C LEU A 421 -12.91 10.12 16.55
N VAL A 422 -14.13 10.05 17.11
CA VAL A 422 -14.40 9.31 18.36
C VAL A 422 -14.11 7.83 18.17
N GLN A 423 -14.60 7.25 17.07
CA GLN A 423 -14.31 5.85 16.73
C GLN A 423 -12.80 5.59 16.63
N THR A 424 -12.08 6.49 15.95
CA THR A 424 -10.62 6.35 15.76
C THR A 424 -9.83 6.54 17.05
N HIS A 425 -10.26 7.44 17.95
CA HIS A 425 -9.53 7.72 19.19
C HIS A 425 -9.80 6.71 20.32
N TYR A 426 -11.03 6.21 20.43
CA TYR A 426 -11.42 5.33 21.55
C TYR A 426 -11.48 3.85 21.18
N GLY A 427 -11.46 3.49 19.89
CA GLY A 427 -11.39 2.09 19.45
C GLY A 427 -12.67 1.28 19.64
N TYR A 428 -13.76 1.89 20.09
CA TYR A 428 -15.10 1.29 20.16
C TYR A 428 -16.17 2.31 19.77
N VAL A 429 -17.28 1.81 19.21
CA VAL A 429 -18.51 2.61 19.04
C VAL A 429 -19.18 2.63 20.41
N SER A 430 -19.07 3.74 21.15
CA SER A 430 -19.92 3.97 22.33
C SER A 430 -21.38 3.96 21.88
N ASP A 431 -22.29 3.34 22.64
CA ASP A 431 -23.74 3.40 22.35
C ASP A 431 -24.30 4.82 22.42
N GLN A 432 -23.55 5.75 23.03
CA GLN A 432 -23.75 7.20 22.96
C GLN A 432 -22.38 7.90 22.94
N PRO A 433 -21.74 8.08 21.77
CA PRO A 433 -20.62 8.98 21.69
C PRO A 433 -21.17 10.38 21.87
N ASN A 434 -20.64 11.15 22.82
CA ASN A 434 -20.96 12.57 22.91
C ASN A 434 -20.66 13.19 21.54
N GLY A 435 -21.69 13.66 20.85
CA GLY A 435 -21.54 14.39 19.60
C GLY A 435 -20.86 15.74 19.83
N PRO A 436 -20.62 16.51 18.77
CA PRO A 436 -20.18 17.89 18.93
C PRO A 436 -21.18 18.66 19.80
N THR A 437 -20.68 19.50 20.70
CA THR A 437 -21.51 20.45 21.45
C THR A 437 -22.23 21.39 20.49
N GLN A 438 -23.30 22.03 20.95
CA GLN A 438 -24.02 23.02 20.13
C GLN A 438 -23.09 24.15 19.65
N ARG A 439 -22.16 24.57 20.51
CA ARG A 439 -21.17 25.60 20.18
C ARG A 439 -20.15 25.12 19.14
N GLU A 440 -19.68 23.88 19.25
CA GLU A 440 -18.82 23.26 18.23
C GLU A 440 -19.54 23.19 16.88
N LEU A 441 -20.79 22.72 16.85
CA LEU A 441 -21.62 22.66 15.65
C LEU A 441 -21.77 24.03 14.99
N GLU A 442 -22.12 25.06 15.76
CA GLU A 442 -22.30 26.42 15.23
C GLU A 442 -20.99 27.01 14.68
N ALA A 443 -19.88 26.82 15.39
CA ALA A 443 -18.58 27.31 14.98
C ALA A 443 -18.09 26.61 13.69
N TRP A 444 -18.19 25.28 13.63
CA TRP A 444 -17.81 24.50 12.45
C TRP A 444 -18.74 24.73 11.26
N ALA A 445 -20.05 24.90 11.48
CA ALA A 445 -20.99 25.22 10.42
C ALA A 445 -20.72 26.61 9.82
N LYS A 446 -20.40 27.60 10.65
CA LYS A 446 -19.96 28.92 10.16
C LYS A 446 -18.68 28.81 9.34
N PHE A 447 -17.68 28.11 9.86
CA PHE A 447 -16.40 27.87 9.17
C PHE A 447 -16.59 27.22 7.79
N ALA A 448 -17.39 26.14 7.70
CA ALA A 448 -17.69 25.46 6.45
C ALA A 448 -18.43 26.36 5.44
N ARG A 449 -19.41 27.13 5.89
CA ARG A 449 -20.15 28.07 5.04
C ARG A 449 -19.27 29.21 4.53
N ASP A 450 -18.38 29.73 5.36
CA ASP A 450 -17.42 30.76 4.92
C ASP A 450 -16.46 30.18 3.87
N LYS A 451 -16.02 28.91 4.00
CA LYS A 451 -15.24 28.25 2.97
C LYS A 451 -15.98 28.10 1.64
N LEU A 452 -17.27 27.75 1.66
CA LEU A 452 -18.08 27.68 0.44
C LEU A 452 -18.25 29.03 -0.26
N LYS A 453 -18.27 30.14 0.49
CA LYS A 453 -18.26 31.48 -0.11
C LYS A 453 -16.94 31.80 -0.78
N GLU A 454 -15.83 31.37 -0.19
CA GLU A 454 -14.49 31.53 -0.77
C GLU A 454 -14.26 30.62 -1.99
N THR A 455 -14.92 29.47 -2.04
CA THR A 455 -14.72 28.45 -3.09
C THR A 455 -16.08 27.90 -3.55
N PRO A 456 -16.80 28.62 -4.43
CA PRO A 456 -18.15 28.25 -4.85
C PRO A 456 -18.24 26.93 -5.63
N GLU A 457 -17.16 26.54 -6.32
CA GLU A 457 -17.08 25.31 -7.14
C GLU A 457 -16.76 24.04 -6.32
N MET A 458 -16.65 24.14 -4.99
CA MET A 458 -16.30 23.02 -4.13
C MET A 458 -17.39 21.94 -4.15
N SER A 459 -17.01 20.67 -4.35
CA SER A 459 -17.97 19.57 -4.28
C SER A 459 -18.36 19.22 -2.84
N SER A 460 -19.47 18.50 -2.66
CA SER A 460 -19.88 17.96 -1.35
C SER A 460 -18.82 17.03 -0.74
N GLU A 461 -18.11 16.28 -1.58
CA GLU A 461 -17.03 15.39 -1.14
C GLU A 461 -15.82 16.20 -0.66
N ASP A 462 -15.42 17.22 -1.41
CA ASP A 462 -14.32 18.13 -1.02
C ASP A 462 -14.65 18.85 0.29
N LEU A 463 -15.88 19.32 0.47
CA LEU A 463 -16.29 19.97 1.71
C LEU A 463 -16.26 19.00 2.88
N ARG A 464 -16.76 17.78 2.70
CA ARG A 464 -16.74 16.74 3.74
C ARG A 464 -15.31 16.41 4.17
N HIS A 465 -14.39 16.26 3.21
CA HIS A 465 -12.97 16.07 3.50
C HIS A 465 -12.36 17.29 4.20
N TYR A 466 -12.65 18.50 3.72
CA TYR A 466 -12.16 19.73 4.31
C TYR A 466 -12.58 19.90 5.77
N ILE A 467 -13.85 19.60 6.11
CA ILE A 467 -14.36 19.64 7.48
C ILE A 467 -13.63 18.60 8.34
N LEU A 468 -13.51 17.35 7.85
CA LEU A 468 -12.83 16.28 8.58
C LEU A 468 -11.37 16.62 8.86
N ASP A 469 -10.62 17.05 7.84
CA ASP A 469 -9.21 17.39 7.97
C ASP A 469 -9.00 18.60 8.87
N SER A 470 -9.83 19.64 8.73
CA SER A 470 -9.78 20.80 9.63
C SER A 470 -10.07 20.43 11.07
N LEU A 471 -11.06 19.56 11.31
CA LEU A 471 -11.39 19.09 12.64
C LEU A 471 -10.25 18.26 13.25
N ARG A 472 -9.61 17.38 12.44
CA ARG A 472 -8.40 16.64 12.82
C ARG A 472 -7.26 17.57 13.20
N THR A 473 -6.99 18.57 12.38
CA THR A 473 -5.94 19.56 12.65
C THR A 473 -6.23 20.35 13.93
N ALA A 474 -7.47 20.80 14.11
CA ALA A 474 -7.88 21.52 15.30
C ALA A 474 -7.69 20.65 16.56
N LEU A 475 -8.05 19.37 16.51
CA LEU A 475 -7.82 18.42 17.61
C LEU A 475 -6.32 18.21 17.88
N ALA A 476 -5.51 18.05 16.84
CA ALA A 476 -4.06 17.89 17.00
C ALA A 476 -3.41 19.14 17.63
N ASN A 477 -3.92 20.32 17.32
CA ASN A 477 -3.37 21.60 17.79
C ASN A 477 -3.78 21.99 19.22
N GLN A 478 -4.67 21.22 19.87
CA GLN A 478 -5.00 21.35 21.31
C GLN A 478 -3.99 20.64 22.20
#